data_AF-I1QMV1-F1
#
_entry.id   AF-I1QMV1-F1
#
_cell.length_a   1.000
_cell.length_b   1.000
_cell.length_c   1.000
_cell.angle_alpha   90.00
_cell.angle_beta   90.00
_cell.angle_gamma   90.00
#
_symmetry.space_group_name_H-M   'P 1'
#
loop_
_entity.id
_entity.type
_entity.pdbx_description
1 polymer ?
#
loop_
_entity_poly.entity_id
_entity_poly.type
_entity_poly.pdbx_seq_one_letter_code
_entity_poly.pdbx_strand_id
1 'polypeptide(L)'
;MQILICANAPPRLALLDRRRWSPAWDRRRPDHHTGMHARRPRGNQNILDEPRDMEEMVNTIRVMLRSMGDGEISASAYDTAWVALVKNHNGSDSPQFPSTIDWISHNQLLDGSWGDDLYFLIHDRLLNTLACVIALMEWKVHGDKCEKGLSFIRENIYRLAQEEEAWMPVGFEITFPSLLEMAKDLALDIPYDDPALQKIYAQRELKLKKIPREILHSVPTSLLHSIEGLRGLDWKRLLKLQLSDGSFLNSPAATTYALMQTGDKKCLEFLDGIVSKFHGGGK
;
A
#
# COMPACT_ATOMS: atom_id res chain seq x y z
N MET A 1 -10.54 -12.93 -5.09
CA MET A 1 -10.79 -13.38 -3.71
C MET A 1 -9.90 -14.58 -3.45
N GLN A 2 -8.77 -14.39 -2.79
CA GLN A 2 -7.90 -15.49 -2.38
C GLN A 2 -7.39 -15.18 -0.98
N ILE A 3 -8.05 -15.80 -0.01
CA ILE A 3 -7.67 -15.82 1.40
C ILE A 3 -6.57 -16.88 1.51
N LEU A 4 -5.33 -16.47 1.76
CA LEU A 4 -4.27 -17.40 2.15
C LEU A 4 -4.24 -17.48 3.68
N ILE A 5 -4.97 -18.45 4.24
CA ILE A 5 -4.85 -18.80 5.66
C ILE A 5 -3.53 -19.56 5.85
N CYS A 6 -2.55 -18.92 6.49
CA CYS A 6 -1.44 -19.64 7.10
C CYS A 6 -1.93 -20.32 8.38
N ALA A 7 -2.10 -21.65 8.30
CA ALA A 7 -2.32 -22.50 9.46
C ALA A 7 -1.00 -22.73 10.20
N ASN A 8 -0.90 -22.27 11.45
CA ASN A 8 -0.38 -23.02 12.61
C ASN A 8 -0.18 -22.10 13.83
N ALA A 9 -1.11 -22.14 14.78
CA ALA A 9 -0.87 -21.71 16.16
C ALA A 9 -1.68 -22.63 17.11
N PRO A 10 -1.07 -23.24 18.15
CA PRO A 10 -1.82 -23.94 19.18
C PRO A 10 -2.28 -22.97 20.30
N PRO A 11 -3.33 -23.34 21.06
CA PRO A 11 -4.19 -22.38 21.75
C PRO A 11 -3.81 -22.18 23.22
N ARG A 12 -4.07 -20.98 23.75
CA ARG A 12 -4.75 -20.79 25.05
C ARG A 12 -5.17 -19.34 25.27
N LEU A 13 -6.46 -19.21 25.58
CA LEU A 13 -7.22 -18.02 25.94
C LEU A 13 -6.74 -17.39 27.25
N ALA A 14 -6.72 -16.05 27.31
CA ALA A 14 -7.07 -15.31 28.52
C ALA A 14 -7.64 -13.93 28.14
N LEU A 15 -8.91 -13.74 28.50
CA LEU A 15 -9.66 -12.48 28.48
C LEU A 15 -9.04 -11.44 29.41
N LEU A 16 -8.77 -10.22 28.94
CA LEU A 16 -8.73 -9.03 29.80
C LEU A 16 -9.23 -7.77 29.07
N ASP A 17 -10.48 -7.46 29.39
CA ASP A 17 -11.09 -6.15 29.70
C ASP A 17 -10.46 -4.86 29.12
N ARG A 18 -11.14 -4.28 28.12
CA ARG A 18 -10.95 -2.92 27.64
C ARG A 18 -11.80 -1.93 28.45
N ARG A 19 -11.28 -1.38 29.55
CA ARG A 19 -11.73 -0.09 30.10
C ARG A 19 -10.62 0.64 30.87
N ARG A 20 -9.86 1.49 30.19
CA ARG A 20 -9.32 2.73 30.79
C ARG A 20 -8.62 3.60 29.74
N TRP A 21 -9.35 4.55 29.18
CA TRP A 21 -8.84 5.91 29.00
C TRP A 21 -10.00 6.87 28.71
N SER A 22 -10.19 7.87 29.58
CA SER A 22 -10.94 9.09 29.27
C SER A 22 -10.19 10.25 29.91
N PRO A 23 -9.87 11.33 29.18
CA PRO A 23 -9.31 12.52 29.79
C PRO A 23 -10.41 13.37 30.43
N ALA A 24 -10.14 13.80 31.66
CA ALA A 24 -10.97 14.67 32.46
C ALA A 24 -10.90 16.13 31.96
N TRP A 25 -12.07 16.76 31.82
CA TRP A 25 -12.22 18.20 32.01
C TRP A 25 -13.26 18.44 33.09
N ASP A 26 -12.92 19.36 33.98
CA ASP A 26 -13.39 19.46 35.34
C ASP A 26 -14.37 20.63 35.52
N ARG A 27 -15.39 20.38 36.35
CA ARG A 27 -16.03 21.32 37.27
C ARG A 27 -16.69 22.60 36.72
N ARG A 28 -18.04 22.60 36.71
CA ARG A 28 -18.88 23.23 37.78
C ARG A 28 -20.39 23.16 37.48
N ARG A 29 -21.15 22.49 38.36
CA ARG A 29 -22.55 22.76 38.75
C ARG A 29 -22.50 23.35 40.19
N PRO A 30 -23.50 24.09 40.73
CA PRO A 30 -24.88 23.60 40.94
C PRO A 30 -25.95 24.74 40.98
N ASP A 31 -27.24 24.64 41.29
CA ASP A 31 -28.06 23.72 42.08
C ASP A 31 -29.57 23.85 41.73
N HIS A 32 -30.31 22.89 42.28
CA HIS A 32 -31.75 22.65 42.37
C HIS A 32 -32.72 23.84 42.52
N HIS A 33 -33.95 23.74 41.98
CA HIS A 33 -35.15 23.38 42.76
C HIS A 33 -36.49 23.41 41.97
N THR A 34 -37.29 22.36 42.23
CA THR A 34 -38.77 22.28 42.34
C THR A 34 -39.71 22.58 41.16
N GLY A 35 -40.60 21.61 40.87
CA GLY A 35 -41.87 21.84 40.17
C GLY A 35 -42.65 20.56 39.88
N MET A 36 -43.78 20.38 40.58
CA MET A 36 -44.66 19.21 40.62
C MET A 36 -45.40 18.86 39.31
N HIS A 37 -45.65 17.55 39.15
CA HIS A 37 -46.79 16.87 38.52
C HIS A 37 -47.39 17.36 37.19
N ALA A 38 -47.21 16.54 36.14
CA ALA A 38 -48.29 16.20 35.22
C ALA A 38 -48.06 14.80 34.62
N ARG A 39 -48.98 13.87 34.88
CA ARG A 39 -49.04 12.56 34.21
C ARG A 39 -49.30 12.79 32.71
N ARG A 40 -48.38 12.35 31.84
CA ARG A 40 -48.66 12.18 30.41
C ARG A 40 -48.90 10.70 30.13
N PRO A 41 -49.90 10.34 29.30
CA PRO A 41 -50.25 8.96 29.03
C PRO A 41 -49.13 8.26 28.25
N ARG A 42 -48.93 6.98 28.54
CA ARG A 42 -48.10 6.06 27.74
C ARG A 42 -48.69 6.00 26.33
N GLY A 43 -48.14 6.81 25.43
CA GLY A 43 -48.25 6.57 24.00
C GLY A 43 -47.27 5.47 23.64
N ASN A 44 -47.77 4.38 23.07
CA ASN A 44 -46.96 3.37 22.39
C ASN A 44 -45.92 4.06 21.50
N GLN A 45 -44.64 3.94 21.86
CA GLN A 45 -43.58 3.96 20.87
C GLN A 45 -43.73 2.68 20.06
N ASN A 46 -44.62 2.71 19.07
CA ASN A 46 -44.53 1.80 17.95
C ASN A 46 -43.23 2.15 17.23
N ILE A 47 -42.19 1.40 17.53
CA ILE A 47 -41.00 1.25 16.71
C ILE A 47 -41.51 0.68 15.38
N LEU A 48 -41.73 1.54 14.39
CA LEU A 48 -42.09 1.17 13.02
C LEU A 48 -41.24 2.00 12.05
N ASP A 49 -39.93 1.86 12.18
CA ASP A 49 -38.95 2.38 11.21
C ASP A 49 -38.19 1.26 10.45
N GLU A 50 -38.59 -0.02 10.55
CA GLU A 50 -37.93 -1.12 9.83
C GLU A 50 -38.85 -1.83 8.82
N PRO A 51 -39.10 -1.20 7.65
CA PRO A 51 -38.97 -1.99 6.42
C PRO A 51 -38.27 -1.26 5.25
N ARG A 52 -38.22 0.08 5.27
CA ARG A 52 -37.66 0.90 4.18
C ARG A 52 -36.14 0.80 4.08
N ASP A 53 -35.48 0.76 5.24
CA ASP A 53 -34.02 0.67 5.33
C ASP A 53 -33.50 -0.70 4.84
N MET A 54 -34.25 -1.79 5.13
CA MET A 54 -33.84 -3.14 4.69
C MET A 54 -33.92 -3.31 3.16
N GLU A 55 -34.99 -2.82 2.52
CA GLU A 55 -35.12 -2.92 1.06
C GLU A 55 -34.08 -2.06 0.33
N GLU A 56 -33.76 -0.89 0.87
CA GLU A 56 -32.70 -0.02 0.38
C GLU A 56 -31.30 -0.66 0.54
N MET A 57 -31.01 -1.25 1.71
CA MET A 57 -29.77 -2.02 1.92
C MET A 57 -29.66 -3.21 0.96
N VAL A 58 -30.74 -3.97 0.78
CA VAL A 58 -30.77 -5.12 -0.15
C VAL A 58 -30.54 -4.65 -1.58
N ASN A 59 -31.13 -3.54 -2.00
CA ASN A 59 -30.91 -2.98 -3.33
C ASN A 59 -29.48 -2.46 -3.49
N THR A 60 -28.92 -1.81 -2.48
CA THR A 60 -27.51 -1.35 -2.46
C THR A 60 -26.56 -2.54 -2.61
N ILE A 61 -26.76 -3.62 -1.84
CA ILE A 61 -25.96 -4.84 -1.95
C ILE A 61 -26.11 -5.47 -3.34
N ARG A 62 -27.32 -5.52 -3.91
CA ARG A 62 -27.53 -6.05 -5.28
C ARG A 62 -26.79 -5.21 -6.32
N VAL A 63 -26.80 -3.89 -6.20
CA VAL A 63 -26.07 -2.99 -7.10
C VAL A 63 -24.57 -3.23 -6.97
N MET A 64 -24.04 -3.26 -5.74
CA MET A 64 -22.63 -3.56 -5.47
C MET A 64 -22.20 -4.91 -6.07
N LEU A 65 -22.97 -5.98 -5.84
CA LEU A 65 -22.67 -7.31 -6.38
C LEU A 65 -22.73 -7.34 -7.92
N ARG A 66 -23.62 -6.57 -8.54
CA ARG A 66 -23.72 -6.47 -10.01
C ARG A 66 -22.61 -5.61 -10.62
N SER A 67 -22.06 -4.65 -9.87
CA SER A 67 -20.93 -3.83 -10.30
C SER A 67 -19.57 -4.47 -10.00
N MET A 68 -19.53 -5.65 -9.34
CA MET A 68 -18.29 -6.38 -9.10
C MET A 68 -17.63 -6.83 -10.42
N GLY A 69 -16.61 -6.10 -10.85
CA GLY A 69 -15.63 -6.57 -11.84
C GLY A 69 -14.44 -7.26 -11.16
N ASP A 70 -13.21 -6.97 -11.59
CA ASP A 70 -11.98 -7.55 -11.02
C ASP A 70 -11.59 -7.02 -9.61
N GLY A 71 -12.56 -6.45 -8.88
CA GLY A 71 -12.44 -5.97 -7.50
C GLY A 71 -12.31 -4.45 -7.36
N GLU A 72 -13.13 -3.88 -6.48
CA GLU A 72 -13.06 -2.50 -5.97
C GLU A 72 -12.03 -2.44 -4.83
N ILE A 73 -10.82 -1.94 -5.11
CA ILE A 73 -9.74 -1.77 -4.12
C ILE A 73 -9.07 -0.42 -4.41
N SER A 74 -8.64 0.29 -3.36
CA SER A 74 -7.89 1.54 -3.48
C SER A 74 -6.58 1.34 -4.27
N ALA A 75 -6.14 2.38 -4.96
CA ALA A 75 -4.87 2.38 -5.67
C ALA A 75 -3.69 2.33 -4.67
N SER A 76 -2.62 1.63 -5.06
CA SER A 76 -1.38 1.51 -4.28
C SER A 76 -0.40 2.59 -4.73
N ALA A 77 0.01 3.48 -3.82
CA ALA A 77 0.96 4.53 -4.17
C ALA A 77 2.32 3.96 -4.57
N TYR A 78 2.76 2.88 -3.91
CA TYR A 78 3.95 2.11 -4.26
C TYR A 78 3.90 1.55 -5.69
N ASP A 79 2.83 0.85 -6.07
CA ASP A 79 2.70 0.30 -7.41
C ASP A 79 2.57 1.41 -8.46
N THR A 80 1.79 2.46 -8.17
CA THR A 80 1.67 3.64 -9.04
C THR A 80 3.03 4.29 -9.31
N ALA A 81 3.87 4.41 -8.28
CA ALA A 81 5.21 4.96 -8.41
C ALA A 81 6.13 4.10 -9.27
N TRP A 82 6.05 2.77 -9.19
CA TRP A 82 6.78 1.91 -10.11
C TRP A 82 6.33 2.11 -11.56
N VAL A 83 5.02 2.11 -11.81
CA VAL A 83 4.48 2.33 -13.18
C VAL A 83 4.92 3.68 -13.73
N ALA A 84 5.00 4.71 -12.88
CA ALA A 84 5.48 6.03 -13.28
C ALA A 84 6.92 6.03 -13.80
N LEU A 85 7.78 5.07 -13.40
CA LEU A 85 9.18 5.00 -13.84
C LEU A 85 9.35 4.46 -15.27
N VAL A 86 8.30 3.92 -15.89
CA VAL A 86 8.39 3.38 -17.25
C VAL A 86 8.67 4.51 -18.24
N LYS A 87 9.80 4.43 -18.95
CA LYS A 87 10.15 5.38 -20.00
C LYS A 87 9.37 5.10 -21.27
N ASN A 88 9.05 6.15 -22.02
CA ASN A 88 8.32 6.01 -23.27
C ASN A 88 9.10 5.19 -24.31
N HIS A 89 8.46 4.15 -24.85
CA HIS A 89 9.08 3.25 -25.84
C HIS A 89 9.43 3.94 -27.17
N ASN A 90 8.86 5.11 -27.44
CA ASN A 90 9.16 5.89 -28.65
C ASN A 90 10.50 6.64 -28.57
N GLY A 91 11.25 6.47 -27.47
CA GLY A 91 12.59 7.06 -27.30
C GLY A 91 12.58 8.52 -26.84
N SER A 92 11.43 9.06 -26.45
CA SER A 92 11.36 10.35 -25.76
C SER A 92 11.76 10.20 -24.30
N ASP A 93 12.45 11.20 -23.76
CA ASP A 93 12.80 11.27 -22.34
C ASP A 93 11.58 11.74 -21.52
N SER A 94 10.53 10.92 -21.55
CA SER A 94 9.23 11.20 -20.94
C SER A 94 8.61 9.91 -20.37
N PRO A 95 7.73 10.01 -19.36
CA PRO A 95 7.01 8.84 -18.85
C PRO A 95 6.11 8.22 -19.91
N GLN A 96 6.04 6.90 -19.94
CA GLN A 96 5.06 6.15 -20.71
C GLN A 96 3.63 6.40 -20.18
N PHE A 97 3.50 6.63 -18.87
CA PHE A 97 2.22 6.81 -18.18
C PHE A 97 2.15 8.14 -17.41
N PRO A 98 2.03 9.31 -18.08
CA PRO A 98 2.02 10.61 -17.39
C PRO A 98 0.95 10.73 -16.30
N SER A 99 -0.22 10.11 -16.48
CA SER A 99 -1.32 10.12 -15.51
C SER A 99 -0.95 9.51 -14.15
N THR A 100 0.05 8.64 -14.09
CA THR A 100 0.56 8.09 -12.82
C THR A 100 1.32 9.14 -12.01
N ILE A 101 2.07 10.02 -12.68
CA ILE A 101 2.73 11.17 -12.04
C ILE A 101 1.67 12.14 -11.50
N ASP A 102 0.65 12.43 -12.32
CA ASP A 102 -0.47 13.26 -11.89
C ASP A 102 -1.13 12.65 -10.65
N TRP A 103 -1.44 11.35 -10.67
CA TRP A 103 -2.02 10.66 -9.51
C TRP A 103 -1.15 10.79 -8.26
N ILE A 104 0.16 10.53 -8.36
CA ILE A 104 1.10 10.65 -7.23
C ILE A 104 1.06 12.07 -6.68
N SER A 105 1.11 13.09 -7.56
CA SER A 105 1.11 14.48 -7.13
C SER A 105 -0.17 14.86 -6.37
N HIS A 106 -1.34 14.36 -6.77
CA HIS A 106 -2.62 14.72 -6.16
C HIS A 106 -2.93 13.93 -4.88
N ASN A 107 -2.20 12.85 -4.59
CA ASN A 107 -2.50 11.94 -3.47
C ASN A 107 -1.45 11.96 -2.34
N GLN A 108 -0.61 13.00 -2.26
CA GLN A 108 0.27 13.20 -1.09
C GLN A 108 -0.56 13.57 0.15
N LEU A 109 -0.33 12.91 1.27
CA LEU A 109 -0.98 13.21 2.55
C LEU A 109 -0.46 14.51 3.17
N LEU A 110 -1.19 15.02 4.16
CA LEU A 110 -0.87 16.30 4.81
C LEU A 110 0.48 16.30 5.55
N ASP A 111 0.93 15.14 6.02
CA ASP A 111 2.23 14.95 6.68
C ASP A 111 3.40 14.81 5.69
N GLY A 112 3.12 14.88 4.38
CA GLY A 112 4.11 14.72 3.32
C GLY A 112 4.32 13.28 2.86
N SER A 113 3.71 12.29 3.52
CA SER A 113 3.79 10.88 3.14
C SER A 113 2.81 10.49 2.04
N TRP A 114 2.98 9.28 1.51
CA TRP A 114 1.98 8.55 0.75
C TRP A 114 1.68 7.22 1.46
N GLY A 115 0.47 6.69 1.28
CA GLY A 115 0.02 5.43 1.88
C GLY A 115 -1.47 5.48 2.24
N ASP A 116 -1.90 4.56 3.10
CA ASP A 116 -3.28 4.49 3.58
C ASP A 116 -3.59 5.70 4.49
N ASP A 117 -4.67 6.43 4.20
CA ASP A 117 -5.09 7.63 4.95
C ASP A 117 -5.89 7.29 6.23
N LEU A 118 -6.43 6.08 6.33
CA LEU A 118 -7.18 5.58 7.49
C LEU A 118 -6.28 4.88 8.50
N TYR A 119 -5.22 4.20 8.05
CA TYR A 119 -4.31 3.42 8.90
C TYR A 119 -2.86 3.86 8.75
N PHE A 120 -2.25 4.25 9.87
CA PHE A 120 -0.84 4.60 9.93
C PHE A 120 0.01 3.38 10.32
N LEU A 121 0.82 2.87 9.39
CA LEU A 121 1.87 1.87 9.63
C LEU A 121 3.19 2.43 9.09
N ILE A 122 4.27 2.41 9.88
CA ILE A 122 5.51 3.07 9.43
C ILE A 122 6.15 2.35 8.24
N HIS A 123 6.09 1.01 8.20
CA HIS A 123 6.54 0.26 7.04
C HIS A 123 5.79 0.66 5.76
N ASP A 124 4.46 0.81 5.84
CA ASP A 124 3.63 1.23 4.71
C ASP A 124 3.98 2.66 4.27
N ARG A 125 3.97 3.62 5.20
CA ARG A 125 4.21 5.03 4.88
C ARG A 125 5.60 5.25 4.30
N LEU A 126 6.65 4.63 4.84
CA LEU A 126 8.00 4.79 4.31
C LEU A 126 8.17 4.11 2.94
N LEU A 127 7.58 2.93 2.74
CA LEU A 127 7.65 2.23 1.45
C LEU A 127 7.01 3.04 0.33
N ASN A 128 5.76 3.47 0.54
CA ASN A 128 5.00 4.26 -0.43
C ASN A 128 5.68 5.63 -0.67
N THR A 129 6.05 6.34 0.40
CA THR A 129 6.67 7.67 0.28
C THR A 129 7.99 7.61 -0.49
N LEU A 130 8.86 6.65 -0.17
CA LEU A 130 10.15 6.52 -0.86
C LEU A 130 9.96 6.22 -2.34
N ALA A 131 9.03 5.32 -2.70
CA ALA A 131 8.74 5.02 -4.10
C ALA A 131 8.22 6.25 -4.84
N CYS A 132 7.26 6.98 -4.27
CA CYS A 132 6.72 8.20 -4.87
C CYS A 132 7.78 9.29 -5.04
N VAL A 133 8.64 9.52 -4.05
CA VAL A 133 9.75 10.48 -4.18
C VAL A 133 10.69 10.07 -5.31
N ILE A 134 11.09 8.80 -5.41
CA ILE A 134 11.95 8.30 -6.50
C ILE A 134 11.30 8.58 -7.86
N ALA A 135 10.01 8.28 -8.02
CA ALA A 135 9.30 8.52 -9.27
C ALA A 135 9.26 10.00 -9.66
N LEU A 136 8.94 10.90 -8.72
CA LEU A 136 8.91 12.34 -8.98
C LEU A 136 10.31 12.90 -9.29
N MET A 137 11.34 12.37 -8.61
CA MET A 137 12.73 12.79 -8.80
C MET A 137 13.33 12.31 -10.12
N GLU A 138 13.03 11.09 -10.58
CA GLU A 138 13.46 10.58 -11.89
C GLU A 138 13.02 11.53 -13.02
N TRP A 139 11.79 12.03 -12.93
CA TRP A 139 11.22 12.95 -13.91
C TRP A 139 11.45 14.44 -13.61
N LYS A 140 12.09 14.76 -12.48
CA LYS A 140 12.41 16.13 -12.04
C LYS A 140 11.18 17.05 -11.98
N VAL A 141 10.07 16.52 -11.46
CA VAL A 141 8.79 17.21 -11.34
C VAL A 141 8.35 17.32 -9.87
N HIS A 142 7.46 18.26 -9.56
CA HIS A 142 6.85 18.41 -8.23
C HIS A 142 7.85 18.48 -7.07
N GLY A 143 8.92 19.28 -7.22
CA GLY A 143 9.99 19.38 -6.23
C GLY A 143 9.53 19.73 -4.81
N ASP A 144 8.45 20.49 -4.65
CA ASP A 144 7.84 20.79 -3.35
C ASP A 144 7.29 19.54 -2.64
N LYS A 145 6.75 18.59 -3.41
CA LYS A 145 6.23 17.31 -2.91
C LYS A 145 7.37 16.36 -2.57
N CYS A 146 8.43 16.34 -3.39
CA CYS A 146 9.65 15.60 -3.11
C CYS A 146 10.26 16.04 -1.77
N GLU A 147 10.41 17.34 -1.54
CA GLU A 147 10.97 17.87 -0.28
C GLU A 147 10.14 17.47 0.95
N LYS A 148 8.81 17.54 0.85
CA LYS A 148 7.92 17.08 1.93
C LYS A 148 8.06 15.58 2.20
N GLY A 149 8.10 14.76 1.15
CA GLY A 149 8.31 13.32 1.27
C GLY A 149 9.67 12.97 1.88
N LEU A 150 10.73 13.66 1.47
CA LEU A 150 12.07 13.50 2.05
C LEU A 150 12.11 13.95 3.51
N SER A 151 11.44 15.05 3.87
CA SER A 151 11.29 15.46 5.28
C SER A 151 10.61 14.36 6.10
N PHE A 152 9.49 13.83 5.62
CA PHE A 152 8.78 12.74 6.28
C PHE A 152 9.69 11.51 6.49
N ILE A 153 10.44 11.10 5.47
CA ILE A 153 11.37 9.97 5.56
C ILE A 153 12.44 10.24 6.63
N ARG A 154 13.12 11.40 6.56
CA ARG A 154 14.16 11.78 7.54
C ARG A 154 13.65 11.78 8.97
N GLU A 155 12.44 12.28 9.18
CA GLU A 155 11.80 12.40 10.48
C GLU A 155 11.28 11.07 11.04
N ASN A 156 11.12 10.02 10.23
CA ASN A 156 10.43 8.81 10.65
C ASN A 156 11.20 7.50 10.45
N ILE A 157 12.31 7.49 9.72
CA ILE A 157 13.04 6.25 9.39
C ILE A 157 13.47 5.44 10.63
N TYR A 158 13.86 6.12 11.71
CA TYR A 158 14.26 5.50 12.97
C TYR A 158 13.15 4.63 13.59
N ARG A 159 11.88 4.93 13.28
CA ARG A 159 10.71 4.23 13.84
C ARG A 159 10.57 2.81 13.28
N LEU A 160 11.25 2.46 12.18
CA LEU A 160 11.31 1.08 11.66
C LEU A 160 11.89 0.10 12.70
N ALA A 161 12.78 0.56 13.58
CA ALA A 161 13.32 -0.27 14.65
C ALA A 161 12.31 -0.57 15.78
N GLN A 162 11.23 0.20 15.85
CA GLN A 162 10.24 0.17 16.94
C GLN A 162 8.95 -0.55 16.55
N GLU A 163 8.67 -0.71 15.25
CA GLU A 163 7.41 -1.28 14.77
C GLU A 163 7.42 -2.81 14.79
N GLU A 164 6.25 -3.39 15.10
CA GLU A 164 6.07 -4.84 15.12
C GLU A 164 6.13 -5.42 13.70
N GLU A 165 6.91 -6.49 13.54
CA GLU A 165 7.05 -7.20 12.26
C GLU A 165 5.75 -7.85 11.78
N ALA A 166 4.78 -8.07 12.67
CA ALA A 166 3.51 -8.75 12.36
C ALA A 166 2.66 -8.01 11.32
N TRP A 167 2.84 -6.69 11.17
CA TRP A 167 2.10 -5.84 10.25
C TRP A 167 2.94 -5.35 9.05
N MET A 168 4.15 -5.89 8.91
CA MET A 168 5.05 -5.52 7.83
C MET A 168 4.46 -5.95 6.47
N PRO A 169 4.47 -5.06 5.45
CA PRO A 169 4.03 -5.39 4.10
C PRO A 169 4.79 -6.57 3.51
N VAL A 170 4.11 -7.35 2.68
CA VAL A 170 4.72 -8.50 2.00
C VAL A 170 5.90 -8.02 1.15
N GLY A 171 7.06 -8.66 1.31
CA GLY A 171 8.24 -8.35 0.52
C GLY A 171 9.02 -7.12 0.96
N PHE A 172 8.58 -6.39 2.00
CA PHE A 172 9.22 -5.15 2.48
C PHE A 172 10.73 -5.29 2.67
N GLU A 173 11.21 -6.39 3.27
CA GLU A 173 12.64 -6.59 3.54
C GLU A 173 13.48 -6.80 2.28
N ILE A 174 12.84 -6.96 1.11
CA ILE A 174 13.50 -7.10 -0.18
C ILE A 174 13.28 -5.84 -1.02
N THR A 175 12.06 -5.30 -1.03
CA THR A 175 11.67 -4.15 -1.86
C THR A 175 12.17 -2.84 -1.29
N PHE A 176 12.03 -2.59 0.02
CA PHE A 176 12.44 -1.34 0.64
C PHE A 176 13.96 -1.10 0.55
N PRO A 177 14.83 -2.08 0.84
CA PRO A 177 16.26 -1.95 0.55
C PRO A 177 16.58 -1.71 -0.93
N SER A 178 15.77 -2.20 -1.86
CA SER A 178 16.01 -1.95 -3.29
C SER A 178 15.65 -0.51 -3.68
N LEU A 179 14.57 0.03 -3.13
CA LEU A 179 14.26 1.46 -3.26
C LEU A 179 15.36 2.33 -2.67
N LEU A 180 15.92 1.98 -1.51
CA LEU A 180 17.02 2.73 -0.90
C LEU A 180 18.25 2.78 -1.79
N GLU A 181 18.57 1.69 -2.50
CA GLU A 181 19.66 1.69 -3.47
C GLU A 181 19.35 2.60 -4.68
N MET A 182 18.12 2.58 -5.21
CA MET A 182 17.73 3.52 -6.27
C MET A 182 17.79 4.98 -5.79
N ALA A 183 17.40 5.24 -4.54
CA ALA A 183 17.49 6.57 -3.94
C ALA A 183 18.95 7.06 -3.81
N LYS A 184 19.90 6.15 -3.50
CA LYS A 184 21.33 6.46 -3.52
C LYS A 184 21.83 6.81 -4.91
N ASP A 185 21.41 6.06 -5.93
CA ASP A 185 21.76 6.33 -7.33
C ASP A 185 21.26 7.71 -7.79
N LEU A 186 20.14 8.17 -7.24
CA LEU A 186 19.58 9.51 -7.42
C LEU A 186 20.16 10.58 -6.46
N ALA A 187 21.11 10.21 -5.60
CA ALA A 187 21.71 11.07 -4.58
C ALA A 187 20.69 11.76 -3.64
N LEU A 188 19.61 11.06 -3.30
CA LEU A 188 18.60 11.60 -2.37
C LEU A 188 19.15 11.66 -0.94
N ASP A 189 18.87 12.76 -0.23
CA ASP A 189 19.28 12.98 1.15
C ASP A 189 18.39 12.20 2.13
N ILE A 190 18.81 10.97 2.42
CA ILE A 190 18.14 10.03 3.34
C ILE A 190 19.14 9.55 4.39
N PRO A 191 18.73 9.26 5.65
CA PRO A 191 19.60 8.71 6.68
C PRO A 191 19.98 7.24 6.41
N TYR A 192 20.81 6.97 5.40
CA TYR A 192 21.17 5.60 4.98
C TYR A 192 21.94 4.81 6.05
N ASP A 193 22.58 5.50 6.99
CA ASP A 193 23.33 4.90 8.10
C ASP A 193 22.48 4.71 9.37
N ASP A 194 21.16 4.96 9.30
CA ASP A 194 20.27 4.76 10.45
C ASP A 194 20.31 3.29 10.92
N PRO A 195 20.51 3.03 12.22
CA PRO A 195 20.56 1.67 12.76
C PRO A 195 19.32 0.82 12.45
N ALA A 196 18.14 1.44 12.26
CA ALA A 196 16.92 0.75 11.90
C ALA A 196 17.04 0.01 10.56
N LEU A 197 17.85 0.53 9.63
CA LEU A 197 18.08 -0.09 8.31
C LEU A 197 18.98 -1.32 8.39
N GLN A 198 19.89 -1.38 9.36
CA GLN A 198 20.83 -2.50 9.50
C GLN A 198 20.10 -3.83 9.73
N LYS A 199 19.03 -3.81 10.52
CA LYS A 199 18.18 -4.98 10.75
C LYS A 199 17.53 -5.46 9.45
N ILE A 200 17.01 -4.52 8.65
CA ILE A 200 16.32 -4.82 7.38
C ILE A 200 17.32 -5.39 6.36
N TYR A 201 18.52 -4.82 6.24
CA TYR A 201 19.57 -5.38 5.38
C TYR A 201 19.97 -6.80 5.80
N ALA A 202 20.13 -7.05 7.10
CA ALA A 202 20.41 -8.40 7.60
C ALA A 202 19.28 -9.39 7.28
N GLN A 203 18.02 -8.98 7.44
CA GLN A 203 16.85 -9.78 7.06
C GLN A 203 16.82 -10.06 5.55
N ARG A 204 17.13 -9.06 4.71
CA ARG A 204 17.27 -9.23 3.26
C ARG A 204 18.28 -10.32 2.93
N GLU A 205 19.49 -10.23 3.47
CA GLU A 205 20.56 -11.21 3.21
C GLU A 205 20.17 -12.62 3.64
N LEU A 206 19.53 -12.76 4.80
CA LEU A 206 19.02 -14.05 5.27
C LEU A 206 17.92 -14.61 4.37
N LYS A 207 17.01 -13.77 3.89
CA LYS A 207 15.96 -14.18 2.94
C LYS A 207 16.59 -14.58 1.61
N LEU A 208 17.44 -13.75 1.02
CA LEU A 208 18.08 -14.01 -0.27
C LEU A 208 18.90 -15.30 -0.28
N LYS A 209 19.61 -15.63 0.81
CA LYS A 209 20.33 -16.92 0.96
C LYS A 209 19.41 -18.14 0.96
N LYS A 210 18.17 -17.98 1.42
CA LYS A 210 17.16 -19.05 1.44
C LYS A 210 16.41 -19.17 0.12
N ILE A 211 16.49 -18.18 -0.77
CA ILE A 211 15.84 -18.24 -2.08
C ILE A 211 16.61 -19.23 -2.96
N PRO A 212 16.01 -20.38 -3.31
CA PRO A 212 16.63 -21.29 -4.25
C PRO A 212 16.52 -20.65 -5.64
N ARG A 213 17.61 -20.02 -6.10
CA ARG A 213 17.65 -19.31 -7.39
C ARG A 213 17.16 -20.16 -8.54
N GLU A 214 17.44 -21.45 -8.52
CA GLU A 214 16.99 -22.36 -9.58
C GLU A 214 15.47 -22.58 -9.56
N ILE A 215 14.85 -22.62 -8.37
CA ILE A 215 13.40 -22.77 -8.22
C ILE A 215 12.68 -21.47 -8.62
N LEU A 216 13.23 -20.31 -8.24
CA LEU A 216 12.70 -18.99 -8.60
C LEU A 216 12.45 -18.83 -10.11
N HIS A 217 13.32 -19.41 -10.94
CA HIS A 217 13.26 -19.31 -12.40
C HIS A 217 12.58 -20.50 -13.08
N SER A 218 12.05 -21.47 -12.31
CA SER A 218 11.49 -22.71 -12.85
C SER A 218 10.01 -22.89 -12.53
N VAL A 219 9.55 -22.38 -11.38
CA VAL A 219 8.16 -22.52 -10.95
C VAL A 219 7.64 -21.20 -10.39
N PRO A 220 6.33 -20.91 -10.55
CA PRO A 220 5.72 -19.76 -9.91
C PRO A 220 5.84 -19.87 -8.38
N THR A 221 6.45 -18.86 -7.76
CA THR A 221 6.54 -18.72 -6.30
C THR A 221 6.07 -17.33 -5.89
N SER A 222 5.68 -17.14 -4.63
CA SER A 222 5.26 -15.83 -4.12
C SER A 222 6.31 -14.72 -4.30
N LEU A 223 7.59 -15.09 -4.48
CA LEU A 223 8.66 -14.14 -4.79
C LEU A 223 8.48 -13.43 -6.14
N LEU A 224 7.73 -14.02 -7.08
CA LEU A 224 7.40 -13.37 -8.35
C LEU A 224 6.58 -12.09 -8.16
N HIS A 225 5.91 -11.92 -7.02
CA HIS A 225 5.14 -10.73 -6.68
C HIS A 225 6.02 -9.58 -6.12
N SER A 226 7.32 -9.81 -5.93
CA SER A 226 8.26 -8.80 -5.41
C SER A 226 9.62 -8.85 -6.12
N ILE A 227 9.62 -9.17 -7.42
CA ILE A 227 10.84 -9.34 -8.23
C ILE A 227 11.60 -8.03 -8.44
N GLU A 228 10.93 -6.89 -8.34
CA GLU A 228 11.51 -5.54 -8.35
C GLU A 228 12.51 -5.31 -7.21
N GLY A 229 12.44 -6.14 -6.15
CA GLY A 229 13.41 -6.14 -5.07
C GLY A 229 14.64 -7.06 -5.28
N LEU A 230 14.69 -7.80 -6.40
CA LEU A 230 15.70 -8.82 -6.66
C LEU A 230 16.66 -8.39 -7.79
N ARG A 231 17.93 -8.78 -7.65
CA ARG A 231 18.99 -8.54 -8.66
C ARG A 231 19.47 -9.84 -9.29
N GLY A 232 20.03 -9.75 -10.50
CA GLY A 232 20.67 -10.89 -11.20
C GLY A 232 19.67 -11.97 -11.58
N LEU A 233 18.56 -11.58 -12.19
CA LEU A 233 17.49 -12.47 -12.65
C LEU A 233 17.74 -12.95 -14.09
N ASP A 234 17.39 -14.19 -14.38
CA ASP A 234 17.32 -14.73 -15.75
C ASP A 234 15.93 -14.44 -16.33
N TRP A 235 15.82 -13.30 -17.00
CA TRP A 235 14.58 -12.83 -17.62
C TRP A 235 14.02 -13.78 -18.67
N LYS A 236 14.88 -14.49 -19.41
CA LYS A 236 14.44 -15.46 -20.42
C LYS A 236 13.68 -16.63 -19.78
N ARG A 237 14.07 -17.02 -18.57
CA ARG A 237 13.35 -18.03 -17.80
C ARG A 237 12.12 -17.45 -17.10
N LEU A 238 12.24 -16.27 -16.48
CA LEU A 238 11.12 -15.64 -15.77
C LEU A 238 9.94 -15.32 -16.68
N LEU A 239 10.16 -14.86 -17.91
CA LEU A 239 9.07 -14.58 -18.85
C LEU A 239 8.22 -15.82 -19.18
N LYS A 240 8.74 -17.04 -18.97
CA LYS A 240 7.94 -18.27 -19.10
C LYS A 240 6.95 -18.48 -17.96
N LEU A 241 7.11 -17.74 -16.86
CA LEU A 241 6.25 -17.77 -15.67
C LEU A 241 5.25 -16.60 -15.66
N GLN A 242 5.27 -15.73 -16.67
CA GLN A 242 4.30 -14.67 -16.86
C GLN A 242 2.89 -15.25 -17.00
N LEU A 243 1.90 -14.60 -16.38
CA LEU A 243 0.51 -14.99 -16.49
C LEU A 243 -0.06 -14.67 -17.88
N SER A 244 -1.21 -15.26 -18.20
CA SER A 244 -1.85 -15.09 -19.52
C SER A 244 -2.27 -13.65 -19.81
N ASP A 245 -2.52 -12.86 -18.76
CA ASP A 245 -2.87 -11.44 -18.83
C ASP A 245 -1.64 -10.52 -18.98
N GLY A 246 -0.42 -11.08 -18.98
CA GLY A 246 0.83 -10.32 -19.10
C GLY A 246 1.49 -9.94 -17.78
N SER A 247 0.83 -10.20 -16.64
CA SER A 247 1.36 -9.83 -15.33
C SER A 247 2.34 -10.85 -14.75
N PHE A 248 3.14 -10.39 -13.80
CA PHE A 248 3.85 -11.23 -12.84
C PHE A 248 3.06 -11.29 -11.53
N LEU A 249 2.35 -12.40 -11.30
CA LEU A 249 1.49 -12.62 -10.12
C LEU A 249 0.57 -11.43 -9.79
N ASN A 250 -0.03 -10.81 -10.81
CA ASN A 250 -0.93 -9.66 -10.68
C ASN A 250 -0.32 -8.45 -9.92
N SER A 251 1.00 -8.32 -9.84
CA SER A 251 1.66 -7.14 -9.26
C SER A 251 2.09 -6.17 -10.37
N PRO A 252 1.60 -4.92 -10.39
CA PRO A 252 2.11 -3.90 -11.30
C PRO A 252 3.56 -3.53 -11.05
N ALA A 253 4.02 -3.43 -9.80
CA ALA A 253 5.43 -3.16 -9.52
C ALA A 253 6.36 -4.23 -10.13
N ALA A 254 6.06 -5.51 -9.89
CA ALA A 254 6.79 -6.62 -10.48
C ALA A 254 6.72 -6.62 -12.01
N THR A 255 5.53 -6.39 -12.57
CA THR A 255 5.30 -6.36 -14.02
C THR A 255 6.00 -5.18 -14.69
N THR A 256 6.04 -4.03 -14.02
CA THR A 256 6.78 -2.84 -14.45
C THR A 256 8.28 -3.12 -14.46
N TYR A 257 8.80 -3.73 -13.40
CA TYR A 257 10.21 -4.09 -13.37
C TYR A 257 10.57 -5.07 -14.49
N ALA A 258 9.72 -6.08 -14.75
CA ALA A 258 9.90 -6.97 -15.88
C ALA A 258 9.87 -6.23 -17.23
N LEU A 259 8.93 -5.31 -17.43
CA LEU A 259 8.86 -4.47 -18.63
C LEU A 259 10.15 -3.68 -18.83
N MET A 260 10.64 -2.98 -17.80
CA MET A 260 11.85 -2.17 -17.89
C MET A 260 13.09 -2.98 -18.26
N GLN A 261 13.12 -4.27 -17.90
CA GLN A 261 14.27 -5.14 -18.13
C GLN A 261 14.21 -5.89 -19.46
N THR A 262 13.02 -6.03 -20.05
CA THR A 262 12.79 -6.93 -21.20
C THR A 262 12.13 -6.28 -22.40
N GLY A 263 11.40 -5.17 -22.21
CA GLY A 263 10.54 -4.57 -23.23
C GLY A 263 9.35 -5.46 -23.61
N ASP A 264 8.94 -6.41 -22.77
CA ASP A 264 7.87 -7.35 -23.07
C ASP A 264 6.52 -6.63 -23.28
N LYS A 265 5.90 -6.89 -24.44
CA LYS A 265 4.66 -6.20 -24.83
C LYS A 265 3.46 -6.58 -23.98
N LYS A 266 3.39 -7.81 -23.47
CA LYS A 266 2.26 -8.23 -22.63
C LYS A 266 2.33 -7.56 -21.26
N CYS A 267 3.54 -7.36 -20.72
CA CYS A 267 3.71 -6.53 -19.52
C CYS A 267 3.18 -5.11 -19.76
N LEU A 268 3.49 -4.49 -20.90
CA LEU A 268 2.96 -3.17 -21.25
C LEU A 268 1.43 -3.18 -21.37
N GLU A 269 0.85 -4.13 -22.10
CA GLU A 269 -0.60 -4.26 -22.28
C GLU A 269 -1.34 -4.41 -20.94
N PHE A 270 -0.78 -5.19 -20.00
CA PHE A 270 -1.30 -5.30 -18.63
C PHE A 270 -1.32 -3.94 -17.91
N LEU A 271 -0.19 -3.22 -17.94
CA LEU A 271 -0.05 -1.93 -17.26
C LEU A 271 -0.95 -0.84 -17.87
N ASP A 272 -1.06 -0.78 -19.19
CA ASP A 272 -2.00 0.09 -19.91
C ASP A 272 -3.45 -0.14 -19.41
N GLY A 273 -3.83 -1.41 -19.24
CA GLY A 273 -5.14 -1.80 -18.72
C GLY A 273 -5.38 -1.33 -17.28
N ILE A 274 -4.39 -1.50 -16.39
CA ILE A 274 -4.45 -1.06 -14.99
C ILE A 274 -4.56 0.48 -14.91
N VAL A 275 -3.66 1.21 -15.58
CA VAL A 275 -3.63 2.68 -15.54
C VAL A 275 -4.93 3.27 -16.08
N SER A 276 -5.49 2.69 -17.15
CA SER A 276 -6.77 3.13 -17.72
C SER A 276 -7.94 2.90 -16.76
N LYS A 277 -7.94 1.76 -16.07
CA LYS A 277 -9.01 1.37 -15.14
C LYS A 277 -9.03 2.21 -13.86
N PHE A 278 -7.86 2.57 -13.34
CA PHE A 278 -7.71 3.30 -12.07
C PHE A 278 -7.35 4.78 -12.25
N HIS A 279 -7.60 5.34 -13.44
CA HIS A 279 -7.43 6.77 -13.74
C HIS A 279 -6.05 7.32 -13.36
N GLY A 280 -4.99 6.57 -13.66
CA GLY A 280 -3.61 6.93 -13.30
C GLY A 280 -3.06 6.16 -12.09
N GLY A 281 -3.90 5.54 -11.26
CA GLY A 281 -3.42 4.66 -10.19
C GLY A 281 -2.90 3.30 -10.71
N GLY A 282 -1.89 2.75 -10.04
CA GLY A 282 -1.46 1.35 -10.14
C GLY A 282 -2.07 0.51 -9.01
N LYS A 283 -2.46 -0.72 -9.32
CA LYS A 283 -3.01 -1.70 -8.35
C LYS A 283 -2.45 -3.09 -8.59
#